data_AF-A0A3L7N0Y2-F1
#
_entry.id   AF-A0A3L7N0Y2-F1
#
_cell.length_a   1.000
_cell.length_b   1.000
_cell.length_c   1.000
_cell.angle_alpha   90.00
_cell.angle_beta   90.00
_cell.angle_gamma   90.00
#
_symmetry.space_group_name_H-M   'P 1'
#
loop_
_entity.id
_entity.type
_entity.pdbx_description
1 polymer ?
#
loop_
_entity_poly.entity_id
_entity_poly.type
_entity_poly.pdbx_seq_one_letter_code
_entity_poly.pdbx_strand_id
1 'polypeptide(L)'
;MTTQEQPHNQLVEVHSMRMSFADFAELHGKKIIVAAISIILLCAIYFTVSTVSNSAFEEESKRWAGLGFSQQSAVLQEFAQKNSGTSQALIARVEAARVLLAQGMTLFASTNVEIKKEATNNIEKAIELYEKVIDDPMLIPELKAQSLLNAGKGHEALKRFDKAKDYYTQASLLGDKTGAGALAVKYLKNLQDNQVDLATFYKNFD
;
A
#
# COMPACT_ATOMS: atom_id res chain seq x y z
N MET A 1 41.24 -45.00 -90.32
CA MET A 1 40.63 -43.68 -90.02
C MET A 1 39.12 -43.87 -90.13
N THR A 2 38.28 -43.69 -89.11
CA THR A 2 38.45 -43.39 -87.68
C THR A 2 37.06 -43.66 -87.08
N THR A 3 37.03 -44.44 -86.01
CA THR A 3 35.87 -44.70 -85.17
C THR A 3 35.35 -43.39 -84.57
N GLN A 4 34.03 -43.17 -84.55
CA GLN A 4 33.43 -42.24 -83.60
C GLN A 4 32.09 -42.79 -83.10
N GLU A 5 32.13 -43.34 -81.88
CA GLU A 5 30.96 -43.63 -81.06
C GLU A 5 30.29 -42.31 -80.66
N GLN A 6 28.98 -42.20 -80.86
CA GLN A 6 28.19 -41.15 -80.21
C GLN A 6 27.75 -41.65 -78.83
N PRO A 7 28.00 -40.89 -77.74
CA PRO A 7 27.55 -41.28 -76.41
C PRO A 7 26.05 -41.04 -76.27
N HIS A 8 25.33 -42.08 -75.82
CA HIS A 8 23.96 -41.97 -75.30
C HIS A 8 23.96 -41.06 -74.07
N ASN A 9 23.65 -39.79 -74.27
CA ASN A 9 23.41 -38.85 -73.19
C ASN A 9 21.97 -39.05 -72.70
N GLN A 10 21.77 -39.96 -71.75
CA GLN A 10 20.53 -40.01 -70.97
C GLN A 10 20.44 -38.69 -70.19
N LEU A 11 19.51 -37.83 -70.59
CA LEU A 11 19.06 -36.71 -69.76
C LEU A 11 18.44 -37.31 -68.50
N VAL A 12 19.23 -37.36 -67.41
CA VAL A 12 18.70 -37.54 -66.07
C VAL A 12 17.84 -36.29 -65.82
N GLU A 13 16.52 -36.44 -65.93
CA GLU A 13 15.60 -35.46 -65.35
C GLU A 13 15.91 -35.40 -63.85
N VAL A 14 16.68 -34.38 -63.46
CA VAL A 14 16.77 -33.98 -62.07
C VAL A 14 15.38 -33.44 -61.74
N HIS A 15 14.51 -34.32 -61.25
CA HIS A 15 13.21 -33.95 -60.70
C HIS A 15 13.50 -33.05 -59.51
N SER A 16 13.56 -31.75 -59.76
CA SER A 16 13.76 -30.75 -58.74
C SER A 16 12.58 -30.87 -57.80
N MET A 17 12.80 -31.39 -56.59
CA MET A 17 11.83 -31.44 -55.52
C MET A 17 11.60 -30.01 -55.00
N ARG A 18 11.05 -29.15 -55.86
CA ARG A 18 10.46 -27.87 -55.48
C ARG A 18 9.07 -28.21 -54.99
N MET A 19 8.95 -28.38 -53.68
CA MET A 19 7.65 -28.48 -53.03
C MET A 19 6.79 -27.31 -53.53
N SER A 20 5.64 -27.61 -54.12
CA SER A 20 4.72 -26.57 -54.57
C SER A 20 4.25 -25.77 -53.37
N PHE A 21 3.96 -24.48 -53.56
CA PHE A 21 3.32 -23.66 -52.52
C PHE A 21 2.00 -24.30 -52.04
N ALA A 22 1.32 -25.06 -52.90
CA ALA A 22 0.12 -25.82 -52.54
C ALA A 22 0.42 -26.95 -51.54
N ASP A 23 1.46 -27.74 -51.79
CA ASP A 23 1.86 -28.86 -50.91
C ASP A 23 2.36 -28.36 -49.54
N PHE A 24 3.06 -27.22 -49.54
CA PHE A 24 3.50 -26.57 -48.31
C PHE A 24 2.32 -26.05 -47.47
N ALA A 25 1.32 -25.45 -48.12
CA ALA A 25 0.11 -24.95 -47.47
C ALA A 25 -0.76 -26.08 -46.90
N GLU A 26 -0.84 -27.23 -47.56
CA GLU A 26 -1.58 -28.40 -47.08
C GLU A 26 -0.88 -29.06 -45.87
N LEU A 27 0.45 -29.13 -45.89
CA LEU A 27 1.25 -29.74 -44.82
C LEU A 27 1.41 -28.85 -43.57
N HIS A 28 1.52 -27.53 -43.75
CA HIS A 28 1.83 -26.59 -42.66
C HIS A 28 0.72 -25.58 -42.36
N GLY A 29 -0.33 -25.47 -43.17
CA GLY A 29 -1.38 -24.45 -43.04
C GLY A 29 -2.05 -24.40 -41.67
N LYS A 30 -2.40 -25.56 -41.09
CA LYS A 30 -2.97 -25.63 -39.72
C LYS A 30 -1.99 -25.12 -38.65
N LYS A 31 -0.70 -25.43 -38.77
CA LYS A 31 0.34 -25.00 -37.82
C LYS A 31 0.57 -23.48 -37.92
N ILE A 32 0.54 -22.93 -39.14
CA ILE A 32 0.66 -21.49 -39.40
C ILE A 32 -0.55 -20.74 -38.83
N ILE A 33 -1.77 -21.26 -39.01
CA ILE A 33 -2.99 -20.66 -38.45
C ILE A 33 -2.94 -20.66 -36.91
N VAL A 34 -2.56 -21.79 -36.28
CA VAL A 34 -2.44 -21.86 -34.81
C VAL A 34 -1.35 -20.92 -34.29
N ALA A 35 -0.20 -20.83 -34.97
CA ALA A 35 0.86 -19.89 -34.61
C ALA A 35 0.38 -18.43 -34.74
N ALA A 36 -0.32 -18.08 -35.82
CA ALA A 36 -0.88 -16.74 -36.01
C ALA A 36 -1.90 -16.37 -34.93
N ILE A 37 -2.83 -17.29 -34.60
CA ILE A 37 -3.80 -17.10 -33.51
C ILE A 37 -3.08 -16.91 -32.16
N SER A 38 -2.04 -17.70 -31.91
CA SER A 38 -1.25 -17.59 -30.67
C SER A 38 -0.54 -16.24 -30.56
N ILE A 39 0.04 -15.75 -31.65
CA ILE A 39 0.67 -14.42 -31.71
C ILE A 39 -0.36 -13.32 -31.46
N ILE A 40 -1.53 -13.40 -32.10
CA ILE A 40 -2.61 -12.43 -31.92
C ILE A 40 -3.08 -12.41 -30.46
N LEU A 41 -3.25 -13.57 -29.83
CA LEU A 41 -3.60 -13.68 -28.41
C LEU A 41 -2.53 -13.05 -27.51
N LEU A 42 -1.24 -13.33 -27.76
CA LEU A 42 -0.15 -12.73 -27.00
C LEU A 42 -0.10 -11.21 -27.16
N CYS A 43 -0.31 -10.68 -28.38
CA CYS A 43 -0.39 -9.25 -28.63
C CYS A 43 -1.59 -8.60 -27.92
N ALA A 44 -2.76 -9.26 -27.94
CA ALA A 44 -3.94 -8.78 -27.24
C ALA A 44 -3.71 -8.75 -25.71
N ILE A 45 -3.15 -9.81 -25.14
CA ILE A 45 -2.79 -9.86 -23.71
C ILE A 45 -1.78 -8.76 -23.38
N TYR A 46 -0.72 -8.60 -24.17
CA TYR A 46 0.27 -7.55 -23.97
C TYR A 46 -0.35 -6.16 -24.01
N PHE A 47 -1.19 -5.88 -25.01
CA PHE A 47 -1.86 -4.59 -25.15
C PHE A 47 -2.80 -4.30 -23.99
N THR A 48 -3.63 -5.27 -23.59
CA THR A 48 -4.51 -5.14 -22.42
C THR A 48 -3.70 -4.92 -21.14
N VAL A 49 -2.66 -5.71 -20.90
CA VAL A 49 -1.80 -5.55 -19.71
C VAL A 49 -1.13 -4.18 -19.71
N SER A 50 -0.54 -3.74 -20.82
CA SER A 50 0.15 -2.45 -20.90
C SER A 50 -0.79 -1.27 -20.74
N THR A 51 -1.98 -1.32 -21.32
CA THR A 51 -2.94 -0.21 -21.23
C THR A 51 -3.54 -0.12 -19.83
N VAL A 52 -3.99 -1.24 -19.27
CA VAL A 52 -4.53 -1.31 -17.91
C VAL A 52 -3.46 -0.94 -16.88
N SER A 53 -2.21 -1.40 -17.05
CA SER A 53 -1.12 -1.05 -16.15
C SER A 53 -0.84 0.45 -16.18
N ASN A 54 -0.76 1.05 -17.38
CA ASN A 54 -0.48 2.48 -17.50
C ASN A 54 -1.60 3.33 -16.88
N SER A 55 -2.87 2.97 -17.09
CA SER A 55 -3.98 3.67 -16.45
C SER A 55 -3.97 3.51 -14.92
N ALA A 56 -3.63 2.32 -14.42
CA ALA A 56 -3.55 2.06 -12.99
C ALA A 56 -2.42 2.87 -12.33
N PHE A 57 -1.23 2.92 -12.95
CA PHE A 57 -0.13 3.75 -12.48
C PHE A 57 -0.45 5.24 -12.50
N GLU A 58 -1.14 5.72 -13.53
CA GLU A 58 -1.54 7.12 -13.63
C GLU A 58 -2.51 7.50 -12.51
N GLU A 59 -3.53 6.68 -12.25
CA GLU A 59 -4.44 6.90 -11.13
C GLU A 59 -3.73 6.85 -9.78
N GLU A 60 -2.84 5.88 -9.57
CA GLU A 60 -2.07 5.77 -8.34
C GLU A 60 -1.20 7.02 -8.11
N SER A 61 -0.51 7.49 -9.16
CA SER A 61 0.28 8.72 -9.13
C SER A 61 -0.58 9.93 -8.80
N LYS A 62 -1.79 10.04 -9.37
CA LYS A 62 -2.74 11.12 -9.05
C LYS A 62 -3.17 11.08 -7.59
N ARG A 63 -3.41 9.89 -7.03
CA ARG A 63 -3.73 9.74 -5.60
C ARG A 63 -2.57 10.17 -4.71
N TRP A 64 -1.34 9.77 -5.03
CA TRP A 64 -0.16 10.22 -4.29
C TRP A 64 0.04 11.73 -4.35
N ALA A 65 -0.14 12.33 -5.53
CA ALA A 65 -0.09 13.79 -5.68
C ALA A 65 -1.21 14.49 -4.89
N GLY A 66 -2.41 13.90 -4.88
CA GLY A 66 -3.58 14.45 -4.19
C GLY A 66 -3.59 14.28 -2.67
N LEU A 67 -2.81 13.34 -2.12
CA LEU A 67 -2.73 13.08 -0.68
C LEU A 67 -2.12 14.26 0.10
N GLY A 68 -1.39 15.16 -0.58
CA GLY A 68 -0.66 16.33 -0.05
C GLY A 68 -0.81 16.63 1.44
N PHE A 69 0.31 16.68 2.18
CA PHE A 69 0.31 16.85 3.63
C PHE A 69 -0.46 18.10 4.08
N SER A 70 -1.66 17.88 4.63
CA SER A 70 -2.55 18.92 5.14
C SER A 70 -2.52 18.95 6.67
N GLN A 71 -2.56 20.14 7.25
CA GLN A 71 -2.74 20.32 8.70
C GLN A 71 -4.23 20.29 9.12
N GLN A 72 -5.13 20.02 8.17
CA GLN A 72 -6.57 19.92 8.41
C GLN A 72 -7.00 18.46 8.34
N SER A 73 -7.35 17.90 9.51
CA SER A 73 -7.78 16.51 9.60
C SER A 73 -9.04 16.21 8.80
N ALA A 74 -9.93 17.19 8.61
CA ALA A 74 -11.14 17.06 7.79
C ALA A 74 -10.81 16.79 6.31
N VAL A 75 -9.84 17.53 5.75
CA VAL A 75 -9.40 17.35 4.36
C VAL A 75 -8.78 15.97 4.15
N LEU A 76 -7.96 15.51 5.10
CA LEU A 76 -7.34 14.18 5.05
C LEU A 76 -8.39 13.05 5.17
N GLN A 77 -9.41 13.23 6.01
CA GLN A 77 -10.52 12.27 6.13
C GLN A 77 -11.38 12.22 4.86
N GLU A 78 -11.67 13.38 4.25
CA GLU A 78 -12.39 13.44 2.98
C GLU A 78 -11.60 12.75 1.87
N PHE A 79 -10.28 12.99 1.80
CA PHE A 79 -9.40 12.28 0.88
C PHE A 79 -9.43 10.77 1.11
N ALA A 80 -9.33 10.32 2.38
CA ALA A 80 -9.39 8.90 2.73
C ALA A 80 -10.71 8.25 2.31
N GLN A 81 -11.83 8.96 2.48
CA GLN A 81 -13.15 8.47 2.12
C GLN A 81 -13.27 8.30 0.60
N LYS A 82 -12.85 9.31 -0.16
CA LYS A 82 -12.85 9.30 -1.64
C LYS A 82 -11.96 8.22 -2.25
N ASN A 83 -10.90 7.81 -1.55
CA ASN A 83 -9.91 6.85 -2.02
C ASN A 83 -9.91 5.54 -1.21
N SER A 84 -11.06 5.16 -0.64
CA SER A 84 -11.18 3.99 0.26
C SER A 84 -10.62 2.71 -0.36
N GLY A 85 -9.93 1.89 0.46
CA GLY A 85 -9.31 0.64 0.02
C GLY A 85 -7.94 0.80 -0.63
N THR A 86 -7.34 1.99 -0.57
CA THR A 86 -5.99 2.27 -1.10
C THR A 86 -5.00 2.56 0.02
N SER A 87 -3.70 2.35 -0.25
CA SER A 87 -2.61 2.69 0.68
C SER A 87 -2.61 4.20 1.01
N GLN A 88 -2.95 5.05 0.03
CA GLN A 88 -3.01 6.48 0.21
C GLN A 88 -4.13 6.88 1.17
N ALA A 89 -5.30 6.24 1.09
CA ALA A 89 -6.37 6.48 2.07
C ALA A 89 -6.00 5.99 3.47
N LEU A 90 -5.31 4.85 3.58
CA LEU A 90 -4.80 4.36 4.86
C LEU A 90 -3.84 5.37 5.50
N ILE A 91 -2.88 5.87 4.72
CA ILE A 91 -1.94 6.90 5.18
C ILE A 91 -2.68 8.18 5.57
N ALA A 92 -3.65 8.63 4.76
CA ALA A 92 -4.40 9.84 5.09
C ALA A 92 -5.18 9.73 6.41
N ARG A 93 -5.72 8.55 6.74
CA ARG A 93 -6.37 8.30 8.04
C ARG A 93 -5.37 8.40 9.19
N VAL A 94 -4.18 7.81 9.03
CA VAL A 94 -3.11 7.91 10.03
C VAL A 94 -2.67 9.37 10.21
N GLU A 95 -2.49 10.12 9.13
CA GLU A 95 -2.12 11.54 9.21
C GLU A 95 -3.24 12.38 9.84
N ALA A 96 -4.50 12.12 9.51
CA ALA A 96 -5.63 12.81 10.13
C ALA A 96 -5.65 12.61 11.64
N ALA A 97 -5.38 11.37 12.09
CA ALA A 97 -5.26 11.03 13.51
C ALA A 97 -4.07 11.75 14.17
N ARG A 98 -2.91 11.83 13.50
CA ARG A 98 -1.75 12.58 14.01
C ARG A 98 -2.03 14.07 14.17
N VAL A 99 -2.67 14.69 13.18
CA VAL A 99 -3.07 16.10 13.24
C VAL A 99 -4.00 16.35 14.41
N LEU A 100 -5.05 15.53 14.56
CA LEU A 100 -6.00 15.65 15.68
C LEU A 100 -5.32 15.46 17.03
N LEU A 101 -4.46 14.45 17.16
CA LEU A 101 -3.73 14.21 18.40
C LEU A 101 -2.80 15.39 18.72
N ALA A 102 -2.05 15.91 17.75
CA ALA A 102 -1.16 17.03 17.96
C ALA A 102 -1.92 18.30 18.37
N GLN A 103 -3.03 18.62 17.70
CA GLN A 103 -3.89 19.74 18.06
C GLN A 103 -4.49 19.57 19.45
N GLY A 104 -5.01 18.38 19.75
CA GLY A 104 -5.55 18.04 21.06
C GLY A 104 -4.50 18.20 22.16
N MET A 105 -3.34 17.58 22.03
CA MET A 105 -2.27 17.63 23.03
C MET A 105 -1.72 19.05 23.25
N THR A 106 -1.63 19.86 22.20
CA THR A 106 -1.14 21.25 22.30
C THR A 106 -2.04 22.11 23.18
N LEU A 107 -3.36 21.88 23.11
CA LEU A 107 -4.38 22.70 23.76
C LEU A 107 -4.96 22.05 25.04
N PHE A 108 -4.54 20.82 25.35
CA PHE A 108 -5.13 20.03 26.44
C PHE A 108 -4.96 20.68 27.81
N ALA A 109 -3.86 21.40 28.02
CA ALA A 109 -3.56 22.11 29.26
C ALA A 109 -4.20 23.51 29.37
N SER A 110 -5.09 23.89 28.44
CA SER A 110 -5.73 25.20 28.44
C SER A 110 -6.63 25.39 29.67
N THR A 111 -6.55 26.57 30.28
CA THR A 111 -7.48 26.99 31.36
C THR A 111 -8.82 27.46 30.82
N ASN A 112 -8.94 27.68 29.51
CA ASN A 112 -10.21 27.96 28.86
C ASN A 112 -10.98 26.64 28.63
N VAL A 113 -12.16 26.54 29.26
CA VAL A 113 -12.99 25.33 29.27
C VAL A 113 -13.43 24.89 27.86
N GLU A 114 -13.75 25.84 26.97
CA GLU A 114 -14.18 25.52 25.60
C GLU A 114 -13.03 24.95 24.78
N ILE A 115 -11.85 25.58 24.86
CA ILE A 115 -10.63 25.12 24.19
C ILE A 115 -10.22 23.74 24.71
N LYS A 116 -10.29 23.52 26.03
CA LYS A 116 -9.98 22.23 26.64
C LYS A 116 -10.96 21.13 26.22
N LYS A 117 -12.26 21.46 26.10
CA LYS A 117 -13.28 20.53 25.61
C LYS A 117 -13.02 20.15 24.15
N GLU A 118 -12.67 21.12 23.31
CA GLU A 118 -12.28 20.87 21.93
C GLU A 118 -11.02 20.01 21.83
N ALA A 119 -10.00 20.32 22.65
CA ALA A 119 -8.77 19.54 22.74
C ALA A 119 -9.03 18.08 23.11
N THR A 120 -9.87 17.85 24.12
CA THR A 120 -10.31 16.51 24.54
C THR A 120 -11.01 15.77 23.39
N ASN A 121 -11.95 16.43 22.71
CA ASN A 121 -12.65 15.86 21.55
C ASN A 121 -11.71 15.52 20.38
N ASN A 122 -10.66 16.32 20.17
CA ASN A 122 -9.65 16.03 19.15
C ASN A 122 -8.82 14.79 19.52
N ILE A 123 -8.45 14.62 20.80
CA ILE A 123 -7.75 13.42 21.27
C ILE A 123 -8.64 12.17 21.09
N GLU A 124 -9.93 12.25 21.44
CA GLU A 124 -10.89 11.15 21.25
C GLU A 124 -10.99 10.73 19.78
N LYS A 125 -11.20 11.69 18.88
CA LYS A 125 -11.28 11.41 17.44
C LYS A 125 -9.98 10.84 16.89
N ALA A 126 -8.83 11.27 17.40
CA ALA A 126 -7.54 10.70 17.01
C ALA A 126 -7.45 9.22 17.41
N ILE A 127 -7.84 8.89 18.65
CA ILE A 127 -7.89 7.51 19.14
C ILE A 127 -8.79 6.67 18.23
N GLU A 128 -10.02 7.10 17.96
CA GLU A 128 -10.96 6.38 17.09
C GLU A 128 -10.39 6.12 15.68
N LEU A 129 -9.68 7.09 15.11
CA LEU A 129 -9.06 6.93 13.80
C LEU A 129 -7.89 5.95 13.83
N TYR A 130 -7.06 5.98 14.88
CA TYR A 130 -6.00 4.97 15.05
C TYR A 130 -6.57 3.57 15.22
N GLU A 131 -7.61 3.41 16.05
CA GLU A 131 -8.29 2.13 16.26
C GLU A 131 -8.84 1.54 14.96
N LYS A 132 -9.43 2.39 14.10
CA LYS A 132 -9.95 1.97 12.79
C LYS A 132 -8.88 1.46 11.82
N VAL A 133 -7.63 1.89 11.95
CA VAL A 133 -6.56 1.52 11.00
C VAL A 133 -5.71 0.35 11.49
N ILE A 134 -5.60 0.08 12.79
CA ILE A 134 -4.68 -0.92 13.38
C ILE A 134 -4.88 -2.34 12.83
N ASP A 135 -6.11 -2.67 12.43
CA ASP A 135 -6.48 -3.97 11.87
C ASP A 135 -6.64 -3.96 10.34
N ASP A 136 -6.28 -2.86 9.67
CA ASP A 136 -6.29 -2.79 8.22
C ASP A 136 -5.21 -3.72 7.64
N PRO A 137 -5.57 -4.63 6.71
CA PRO A 137 -4.64 -5.61 6.15
C PRO A 137 -3.50 -4.99 5.33
N MET A 138 -3.64 -3.74 4.87
CA MET A 138 -2.60 -3.01 4.14
C MET A 138 -1.60 -2.32 5.08
N LEU A 139 -1.82 -2.36 6.41
CA LEU A 139 -1.00 -1.64 7.37
C LEU A 139 0.36 -2.31 7.57
N ILE A 140 1.41 -1.60 7.17
CA ILE A 140 2.79 -2.05 7.39
C ILE A 140 3.17 -1.97 8.88
N PRO A 141 4.13 -2.80 9.35
CA PRO A 141 4.50 -2.86 10.77
C PRO A 141 4.86 -1.51 11.40
N GLU A 142 5.57 -0.63 10.67
CA GLU A 142 5.96 0.69 11.17
C GLU A 142 4.73 1.57 11.45
N LEU A 143 3.78 1.64 10.51
CA LEU A 143 2.55 2.41 10.71
C LEU A 143 1.66 1.79 11.78
N LYS A 144 1.67 0.46 11.94
CA LYS A 144 0.98 -0.23 13.03
C LYS A 144 1.55 0.16 14.39
N ALA A 145 2.86 0.06 14.56
CA ALA A 145 3.54 0.45 15.79
C ALA A 145 3.29 1.93 16.14
N GLN A 146 3.34 2.82 15.15
CA GLN A 146 3.05 4.24 15.35
C GLN A 146 1.60 4.50 15.74
N SER A 147 0.64 3.84 15.09
CA SER A 147 -0.79 3.99 15.39
C SER A 147 -1.11 3.50 16.79
N LEU A 148 -0.59 2.32 17.17
CA LEU A 148 -0.71 1.78 18.53
C LEU A 148 -0.07 2.71 19.58
N LEU A 149 1.17 3.17 19.35
CA LEU A 149 1.86 4.09 20.24
C LEU A 149 1.05 5.38 20.44
N ASN A 150 0.52 5.97 19.37
CA ASN A 150 -0.18 7.24 19.45
C ASN A 150 -1.61 7.08 20.03
N ALA A 151 -2.29 5.97 19.78
CA ALA A 151 -3.52 5.63 20.50
C ALA A 151 -3.26 5.51 22.01
N GLY A 152 -2.16 4.85 22.40
CA GLY A 152 -1.71 4.75 23.79
C GLY A 152 -1.48 6.12 24.43
N LYS A 153 -0.80 7.04 23.73
CA LYS A 153 -0.60 8.43 24.18
C LYS A 153 -1.91 9.18 24.38
N GLY A 154 -2.84 9.02 23.45
CA GLY A 154 -4.18 9.61 23.58
C GLY A 154 -4.92 9.09 24.81
N HIS A 155 -4.91 7.77 25.03
CA HIS A 155 -5.49 7.18 26.23
C HIS A 155 -4.83 7.65 27.52
N GLU A 156 -3.50 7.74 27.55
CA GLU A 156 -2.75 8.24 28.70
C GLU A 156 -3.12 9.68 29.03
N ALA A 157 -3.19 10.56 28.01
CA ALA A 157 -3.59 11.95 28.18
C ALA A 157 -5.01 12.09 28.77
N LEU A 158 -5.91 11.19 28.37
CA LEU A 158 -7.27 11.10 28.91
C LEU A 158 -7.37 10.29 30.21
N LYS A 159 -6.25 9.97 30.87
CA LYS A 159 -6.16 9.20 32.13
C LYS A 159 -6.75 7.78 32.05
N ARG A 160 -6.84 7.22 30.85
CA ARG A 160 -7.29 5.84 30.59
C ARG A 160 -6.10 4.89 30.61
N PHE A 161 -5.42 4.82 31.75
CA PHE A 161 -4.12 4.16 31.87
C PHE A 161 -4.14 2.67 31.51
N ASP A 162 -5.21 1.94 31.83
CA ASP A 162 -5.33 0.53 31.45
C ASP A 162 -5.30 0.35 29.93
N LYS A 163 -6.10 1.15 29.20
CA LYS A 163 -6.07 1.14 27.73
C LYS A 163 -4.72 1.60 27.18
N ALA A 164 -4.12 2.65 27.76
CA ALA A 164 -2.81 3.13 27.35
C ALA A 164 -1.76 2.01 27.46
N LYS A 165 -1.78 1.26 28.57
CA LYS A 165 -0.91 0.10 28.81
C LYS A 165 -1.13 -0.99 27.76
N ASP A 166 -2.38 -1.31 27.42
CA ASP A 166 -2.69 -2.31 26.39
C ASP A 166 -2.12 -1.92 25.03
N TYR A 167 -2.31 -0.65 24.62
CA TYR A 167 -1.79 -0.13 23.36
C TYR A 167 -0.26 -0.09 23.32
N TYR A 168 0.39 0.40 24.39
CA TYR A 168 1.85 0.39 24.46
C TYR A 168 2.41 -1.03 24.48
N THR A 169 1.73 -1.98 25.14
CA THR A 169 2.10 -3.39 25.13
C THR A 169 2.08 -3.93 23.71
N GLN A 170 0.99 -3.75 22.97
CA GLN A 170 0.89 -4.20 21.58
C GLN A 170 1.95 -3.54 20.68
N ALA A 171 2.20 -2.24 20.82
CA ALA A 171 3.25 -1.56 20.07
C ALA A 171 4.66 -2.08 20.42
N SER A 172 4.92 -2.39 21.70
CA SER A 172 6.22 -2.87 22.18
C SER A 172 6.60 -4.24 21.60
N LEU A 173 5.62 -5.08 21.24
CA LEU A 173 5.86 -6.35 20.55
C LEU A 173 6.49 -6.16 19.16
N LEU A 174 6.45 -4.94 18.61
CA LEU A 174 7.09 -4.55 17.36
C LEU A 174 8.43 -3.83 17.60
N GLY A 175 8.94 -3.81 18.83
CA GLY A 175 10.08 -2.98 19.25
C GLY A 175 11.39 -3.26 18.55
N ASP A 176 11.68 -4.53 18.26
CA ASP A 176 12.90 -4.90 17.54
C ASP A 176 12.83 -4.60 16.03
N LYS A 177 11.63 -4.27 15.52
CA LYS A 177 11.34 -4.11 14.10
C LYS A 177 11.08 -2.67 13.69
N THR A 178 10.76 -1.79 14.64
CA THR A 178 10.22 -0.45 14.37
C THR A 178 10.72 0.56 15.38
N GLY A 179 10.94 1.80 14.94
CA GLY A 179 11.33 2.89 15.84
C GLY A 179 10.23 3.20 16.86
N ALA A 180 8.97 3.17 16.42
CA ALA A 180 7.81 3.41 17.28
C ALA A 180 7.61 2.31 18.33
N GLY A 181 7.87 1.04 17.99
CA GLY A 181 7.80 -0.04 18.98
C GLY A 181 8.86 0.10 20.08
N ALA A 182 10.10 0.47 19.72
CA ALA A 182 11.16 0.72 20.69
C ALA A 182 10.82 1.90 21.61
N LEU A 183 10.16 2.94 21.08
CA LEU A 183 9.61 4.00 21.90
C LEU A 183 8.50 3.49 22.83
N ALA A 184 7.59 2.64 22.33
CA ALA A 184 6.50 2.09 23.14
C ALA A 184 7.00 1.29 24.35
N VAL A 185 8.13 0.58 24.25
CA VAL A 185 8.77 -0.08 25.41
C VAL A 185 9.07 0.93 26.52
N LYS A 186 9.58 2.13 26.17
CA LYS A 186 9.89 3.18 27.15
C LYS A 186 8.62 3.77 27.77
N TYR A 187 7.60 4.02 26.96
CA TYR A 187 6.30 4.52 27.44
C TYR A 187 5.62 3.50 28.38
N LEU A 188 5.62 2.22 28.01
CA LEU A 188 5.07 1.15 28.83
C LEU A 188 5.77 1.06 30.18
N LYS A 189 7.11 1.08 30.19
CA LYS A 189 7.90 1.06 31.41
C LYS A 189 7.60 2.28 32.29
N ASN A 190 7.58 3.48 31.71
CA ASN A 190 7.27 4.71 32.44
C ASN A 190 5.86 4.67 33.05
N LEU A 191 4.87 4.18 32.30
CA LEU A 191 3.51 4.05 32.77
C LEU A 191 3.40 3.07 33.94
N GLN A 192 4.13 1.95 33.89
CA GLN A 192 4.15 0.95 34.96
C GLN A 192 4.87 1.44 36.23
N ASP A 193 6.00 2.12 36.06
CA ASP A 193 6.82 2.59 37.17
C ASP A 193 6.21 3.83 37.86
N ASN A 194 5.55 4.70 37.10
CA ASN A 194 5.16 6.04 37.55
C ASN A 194 3.65 6.31 37.41
N GLN A 195 2.79 5.27 37.45
CA GLN A 195 1.35 5.43 37.21
C GLN A 195 0.70 6.46 38.16
N VAL A 196 1.06 6.44 39.45
CA VAL A 196 0.52 7.36 40.47
C VAL A 196 0.95 8.80 40.21
N ASP A 197 2.22 8.99 39.83
CA ASP A 197 2.76 10.31 39.53
C ASP A 197 2.15 10.88 38.24
N LEU A 198 1.96 10.04 37.22
CA LEU A 198 1.26 10.43 35.99
C LEU A 198 -0.20 10.80 36.28
N ALA A 199 -0.91 10.00 37.06
CA ALA A 199 -2.29 10.32 37.47
C ALA A 199 -2.35 11.67 38.22
N THR A 200 -1.38 11.93 39.08
CA THR A 200 -1.27 13.19 39.83
C THR A 200 -0.94 14.37 38.91
N PHE A 201 0.01 14.20 37.99
CA PHE A 201 0.35 15.18 36.97
C PHE A 201 -0.87 15.54 36.11
N TYR A 202 -1.59 14.54 35.61
CA TYR A 202 -2.76 14.77 34.76
C TYR A 202 -3.95 15.39 35.50
N LYS A 203 -4.06 15.19 36.82
CA LYS A 203 -5.06 15.86 37.67
C LYS A 203 -4.87 17.38 37.73
N ASN A 204 -3.64 17.87 37.54
CA ASN A 204 -3.38 19.32 37.52
C ASN A 204 -3.93 20.03 36.27
N PHE A 205 -4.40 19.26 35.28
CA PHE A 205 -5.07 19.76 34.10
C PHE A 205 -6.57 19.54 34.15
N ASP A 206 -7.19 19.19 35.29
CA ASP A 206 -8.64 19.19 35.49
C ASP A 206 -9.15 20.58 35.87
#